data_AF-A0A1M6US35-F1
#
_entry.id   AF-A0A1M6US35-F1
#
_cell.length_a   1.000
_cell.length_b   1.000
_cell.length_c   1.000
_cell.angle_alpha   90.00
_cell.angle_beta   90.00
_cell.angle_gamma   90.00
#
_symmetry.space_group_name_H-M   'P 1'
#
loop_
_entity.id
_entity.type
_entity.pdbx_description
1 polymer ?
#
loop_
_entity_poly.entity_id
_entity_poly.type
_entity_poly.pdbx_seq_one_letter_code
_entity_poly.pdbx_strand_id
1 'polypeptide(L)'
;MSLSTLFTIVMTLVLLRIFWLKIKDVSMKSESFKKLPAKDQLSVLKECLLNNPTTTNLQNLKEFGDKQGTNIDIESYKPFLKKQLELSRRKDALAEDNELFTAEAEWIDKIKPLEFEEAKLAKQENRFEDYILHSLEGVARLYSDQAILNELESLVQDYPKAKQLAQGYRDLMDLRDQSGADEESLKKLRTAKEAWEKDLLQVDVES
;
A
#
# COMPACT_ATOMS: atom_id res chain seq x y z
N MET A 1 -19.77 14.72 17.40
CA MET A 1 -19.31 13.84 16.29
C MET A 1 -19.01 12.48 16.88
N SER A 2 -19.37 11.38 16.22
CA SER A 2 -19.14 10.03 16.74
C SER A 2 -17.70 9.58 16.48
N LEU A 3 -17.16 8.68 17.31
CA LEU A 3 -15.87 8.01 17.04
C LEU A 3 -15.83 7.37 15.64
N SER A 4 -16.99 6.94 15.13
CA SER A 4 -17.17 6.38 13.79
C SER A 4 -16.84 7.39 12.68
N THR A 5 -17.16 8.68 12.88
CA THR A 5 -16.81 9.72 11.91
C THR A 5 -15.30 9.99 11.90
N LEU A 6 -14.62 9.81 13.03
CA LEU A 6 -13.18 10.04 13.20
C LEU A 6 -12.35 8.97 12.49
N PHE A 7 -12.75 7.69 12.59
CA PHE A 7 -12.08 6.58 11.90
C PHE A 7 -12.25 6.66 10.37
N THR A 8 -13.44 7.03 9.90
CA THR A 8 -13.67 7.32 8.48
C THR A 8 -12.82 8.50 8.01
N ILE A 9 -12.62 9.54 8.82
CA ILE A 9 -11.76 10.69 8.49
C ILE A 9 -10.28 10.28 8.42
N VAL A 10 -9.80 9.40 9.31
CA VAL A 10 -8.42 8.86 9.30
C VAL A 10 -8.15 8.06 8.03
N MET A 11 -9.07 7.17 7.65
CA MET A 11 -8.97 6.46 6.37
C MET A 11 -9.09 7.40 5.18
N THR A 12 -10.02 8.37 5.23
CA THR A 12 -10.25 9.39 4.20
C THR A 12 -9.04 10.32 4.00
N LEU A 13 -8.19 10.49 5.03
CA LEU A 13 -7.02 11.37 5.00
C LEU A 13 -5.75 10.68 4.49
N VAL A 14 -5.56 9.38 4.75
CA VAL A 14 -4.58 8.56 4.01
C VAL A 14 -5.00 8.41 2.55
N LEU A 15 -6.32 8.31 2.32
CA LEU A 15 -6.99 8.47 1.04
C LEU A 15 -6.89 9.88 0.42
N LEU A 16 -6.43 10.91 1.13
CA LEU A 16 -6.33 12.27 0.55
C LEU A 16 -5.07 12.44 -0.32
N ARG A 17 -4.05 11.59 -0.12
CA ARG A 17 -2.98 11.38 -1.12
C ARG A 17 -3.54 10.72 -2.38
N ILE A 18 -4.57 9.88 -2.22
CA ILE A 18 -5.35 9.22 -3.29
C ILE A 18 -6.43 10.17 -3.84
N PHE A 19 -6.84 11.22 -3.11
CA PHE A 19 -7.80 12.22 -3.57
C PHE A 19 -7.20 13.16 -4.61
N TRP A 20 -5.88 13.40 -4.55
CA TRP A 20 -5.14 14.03 -5.64
C TRP A 20 -5.08 13.15 -6.91
N LEU A 21 -5.18 11.83 -6.77
CA LEU A 21 -5.39 10.89 -7.89
C LEU A 21 -6.88 10.77 -8.30
N LYS A 22 -7.84 10.99 -7.39
CA LYS A 22 -9.31 11.03 -7.68
C LYS A 22 -9.78 12.26 -8.45
N ILE A 23 -9.00 13.33 -8.55
CA ILE A 23 -9.32 14.45 -9.47
C ILE A 23 -9.03 14.09 -10.95
N LYS A 24 -8.59 12.85 -11.22
CA LYS A 24 -8.68 12.20 -12.54
C LYS A 24 -9.70 11.06 -12.51
N ASP A 25 -10.96 11.46 -12.48
CA ASP A 25 -12.20 10.72 -12.74
C ASP A 25 -12.16 9.17 -12.75
N VAL A 26 -12.94 8.67 -11.80
CA VAL A 26 -13.45 7.32 -11.62
C VAL A 26 -14.12 6.81 -12.90
N SER A 27 -13.34 6.10 -13.72
CA SER A 27 -13.68 4.71 -14.08
C SER A 27 -12.43 4.08 -14.68
N MET A 28 -12.25 2.78 -14.51
CA MET A 28 -11.24 2.02 -15.29
C MET A 28 -11.57 1.98 -16.79
N LYS A 29 -12.71 2.55 -17.18
CA LYS A 29 -13.09 2.81 -18.57
C LYS A 29 -12.57 4.17 -19.06
N SER A 30 -12.06 5.02 -18.18
CA SER A 30 -11.43 6.29 -18.56
C SER A 30 -10.17 6.03 -19.38
N GLU A 31 -10.01 6.80 -20.44
CA GLU A 31 -8.83 6.73 -21.29
C GLU A 31 -7.54 7.14 -20.55
N SER A 32 -7.66 7.93 -19.47
CA SER A 32 -6.53 8.30 -18.62
C SER A 32 -5.96 7.09 -17.87
N PHE A 33 -6.80 6.23 -17.29
CA PHE A 33 -6.33 5.04 -16.57
C PHE A 33 -5.66 4.05 -17.51
N LYS A 34 -6.26 3.78 -18.68
CA LYS A 34 -5.72 2.83 -19.66
C LYS A 34 -4.34 3.22 -20.22
N LYS A 35 -4.02 4.52 -20.21
CA LYS A 35 -2.73 5.05 -20.65
C LYS A 35 -1.63 4.98 -19.60
N LEU A 36 -1.96 4.65 -18.36
CA LEU A 36 -0.96 4.47 -17.31
C LEU A 36 -0.10 3.23 -17.60
N PRO A 37 1.18 3.23 -17.20
CA PRO A 37 1.99 2.02 -17.13
C PRO A 37 1.30 0.93 -16.29
N ALA A 38 1.59 -0.34 -16.59
CA ALA A 38 0.97 -1.47 -15.89
C ALA A 38 1.22 -1.42 -14.37
N LYS A 39 2.40 -0.97 -13.93
CA LYS A 39 2.74 -0.84 -12.51
C LYS A 39 1.86 0.19 -11.78
N ASP A 40 1.61 1.32 -12.41
CA ASP A 40 0.74 2.36 -11.87
C ASP A 40 -0.73 1.94 -11.88
N GLN A 41 -1.17 1.23 -12.93
CA GLN A 41 -2.50 0.64 -12.95
C GLN A 41 -2.67 -0.31 -11.76
N LEU A 42 -1.73 -1.23 -11.53
CA LEU A 42 -1.79 -2.17 -10.42
C LEU A 42 -1.86 -1.45 -9.07
N SER A 43 -1.02 -0.43 -8.83
CA SER A 43 -1.07 0.36 -7.58
C SER A 43 -2.46 0.95 -7.35
N VAL A 44 -3.03 1.61 -8.37
CA VAL A 44 -4.36 2.22 -8.28
C VAL A 44 -5.44 1.16 -8.00
N LEU A 45 -5.33 -0.03 -8.57
CA LEU A 45 -6.27 -1.13 -8.33
C LEU A 45 -6.20 -1.64 -6.89
N LYS A 46 -4.98 -1.87 -6.37
CA LYS A 46 -4.73 -2.26 -4.97
C LYS A 46 -5.31 -1.21 -4.02
N GLU A 47 -5.03 0.06 -4.26
CA GLU A 47 -5.56 1.19 -3.48
C GLU A 47 -7.09 1.24 -3.53
N CYS A 48 -7.70 1.13 -4.72
CA CYS A 48 -9.14 1.15 -4.86
C CYS A 48 -9.81 0.04 -4.04
N LEU A 49 -9.21 -1.16 -4.03
CA LEU A 49 -9.74 -2.31 -3.30
C LEU A 49 -9.61 -2.10 -1.78
N LEU A 50 -8.43 -1.71 -1.27
CA LEU A 50 -8.23 -1.46 0.17
C LEU A 50 -9.13 -0.35 0.72
N ASN A 51 -9.36 0.69 -0.07
CA ASN A 51 -10.14 1.84 0.39
C ASN A 51 -11.64 1.69 0.23
N ASN A 52 -12.06 0.95 -0.81
CA ASN A 52 -13.46 0.66 -1.06
C ASN A 52 -13.62 -0.80 -1.51
N PRO A 53 -13.54 -1.72 -0.55
CA PRO A 53 -13.61 -3.15 -0.81
C PRO A 53 -15.01 -3.56 -1.29
N THR A 54 -15.12 -3.68 -2.61
CA THR A 54 -16.35 -4.01 -3.32
C THR A 54 -16.06 -5.13 -4.31
N THR A 55 -17.08 -5.91 -4.65
CA THR A 55 -16.98 -6.94 -5.70
C THR A 55 -16.49 -6.34 -7.02
N THR A 56 -16.88 -5.10 -7.34
CA THR A 56 -16.41 -4.40 -8.54
C THR A 56 -14.91 -4.14 -8.50
N ASN A 57 -14.38 -3.58 -7.41
CA ASN A 57 -12.93 -3.32 -7.30
C ASN A 57 -12.10 -4.61 -7.27
N LEU A 58 -12.64 -5.67 -6.68
CA LEU A 58 -12.03 -6.99 -6.69
C LEU A 58 -11.99 -7.60 -8.11
N GLN A 59 -13.12 -7.52 -8.83
CA GLN A 59 -13.23 -8.01 -10.20
C GLN A 59 -12.29 -7.24 -11.15
N ASN A 60 -12.19 -5.94 -10.97
CA ASN A 60 -11.28 -5.09 -11.72
C ASN A 60 -9.81 -5.52 -11.57
N LEU A 61 -9.40 -5.83 -10.33
CA LEU A 61 -8.07 -6.36 -10.05
C LEU A 61 -7.87 -7.71 -10.75
N LYS A 62 -8.87 -8.61 -10.71
CA LYS A 62 -8.83 -9.88 -11.45
C LYS A 62 -8.65 -9.68 -12.96
N GLU A 63 -9.45 -8.80 -13.56
CA GLU A 63 -9.39 -8.52 -15.00
C GLU A 63 -8.04 -7.96 -15.42
N PHE A 64 -7.41 -7.14 -14.58
CA PHE A 64 -6.05 -6.69 -14.79
C PHE A 64 -5.06 -7.86 -14.73
N GLY A 65 -5.15 -8.71 -13.70
CA GLY A 65 -4.33 -9.92 -13.57
C GLY A 65 -4.42 -10.81 -14.81
N ASP A 66 -5.64 -11.14 -15.24
CA ASP A 66 -5.90 -11.98 -16.41
C ASP A 66 -5.23 -11.41 -17.68
N LYS A 67 -5.26 -10.08 -17.86
CA LYS A 67 -4.59 -9.40 -19.00
C LYS A 67 -3.06 -9.44 -18.92
N GLN A 68 -2.51 -9.42 -17.71
CA GLN A 68 -1.07 -9.55 -17.47
C GLN A 68 -0.61 -11.02 -17.38
N GLY A 69 -1.50 -11.99 -17.65
CA GLY A 69 -1.18 -13.41 -17.57
C GLY A 69 -1.02 -13.94 -16.14
N THR A 70 -1.52 -13.22 -15.13
CA THR A 70 -1.46 -13.60 -13.71
C THR A 70 -2.86 -13.95 -13.19
N ASN A 71 -3.04 -15.14 -12.65
CA ASN A 71 -4.31 -15.51 -12.04
C ASN A 71 -4.39 -14.98 -10.60
N ILE A 72 -5.28 -14.02 -10.36
CA ILE A 72 -5.57 -13.49 -9.03
C ILE A 72 -6.78 -14.25 -8.45
N ASP A 73 -6.56 -15.01 -7.38
CA ASP A 73 -7.61 -15.78 -6.70
C ASP A 73 -8.51 -14.87 -5.86
N ILE A 74 -9.49 -14.24 -6.53
CA ILE A 74 -10.46 -13.38 -5.86
C ILE A 74 -11.44 -14.13 -4.95
N GLU A 75 -11.58 -15.46 -5.09
CA GLU A 75 -12.48 -16.23 -4.22
C GLU A 75 -11.96 -16.22 -2.78
N SER A 76 -10.63 -16.27 -2.60
CA SER A 76 -9.99 -16.14 -1.29
C SER A 76 -10.19 -14.78 -0.61
N TYR A 77 -10.57 -13.72 -1.36
CA TYR A 77 -10.85 -12.39 -0.80
C TYR A 77 -12.31 -12.21 -0.35
N LYS A 78 -13.26 -12.97 -0.93
CA LYS A 78 -14.69 -12.84 -0.62
C LYS A 78 -15.04 -12.93 0.88
N PRO A 79 -14.36 -13.73 1.71
CA PRO A 79 -14.58 -13.73 3.15
C PRO A 79 -14.39 -12.35 3.81
N PHE A 80 -13.45 -11.52 3.33
CA PHE A 80 -13.23 -10.17 3.84
C PHE A 80 -14.42 -9.25 3.54
N LEU A 81 -14.94 -9.30 2.30
CA LEU A 81 -16.15 -8.54 1.91
C LEU A 81 -17.35 -8.90 2.79
N LYS A 82 -17.53 -10.18 3.10
CA LYS A 82 -18.59 -10.65 4.00
C LYS A 82 -18.37 -10.12 5.41
N LYS A 83 -17.15 -10.25 5.93
CA LYS A 83 -16.78 -9.78 7.27
C LYS A 83 -17.04 -8.28 7.41
N GLN A 84 -16.70 -7.49 6.40
CA GLN A 84 -16.92 -6.05 6.42
C GLN A 84 -18.39 -5.66 6.43
N LEU A 85 -19.23 -6.37 5.68
CA LEU A 85 -20.68 -6.18 5.74
C LEU A 85 -21.22 -6.50 7.14
N GLU A 86 -20.67 -7.52 7.81
CA GLU A 86 -21.03 -7.86 9.19
C GLU A 86 -20.59 -6.77 10.18
N LEU A 87 -19.35 -6.29 10.08
CA LEU A 87 -18.81 -5.25 10.97
C LEU A 87 -19.51 -3.89 10.78
N SER A 88 -19.87 -3.53 9.54
CA SER A 88 -20.60 -2.27 9.25
C SER A 88 -21.96 -2.15 9.95
N ARG A 89 -22.53 -3.26 10.41
CA ARG A 89 -23.81 -3.32 11.13
C ARG A 89 -23.64 -3.22 12.65
N ARG A 90 -22.40 -3.32 13.16
CA ARG A 90 -22.05 -3.26 14.58
C ARG A 90 -21.59 -1.86 14.95
N LYS A 91 -21.84 -1.44 16.19
CA LYS A 91 -21.46 -0.09 16.68
C LYS A 91 -20.11 -0.08 17.42
N ASP A 92 -19.56 -1.25 17.66
CA ASP A 92 -18.45 -1.57 18.55
C ASP A 92 -17.52 -2.61 17.89
N ALA A 93 -17.04 -2.31 16.69
CA ALA A 93 -16.24 -3.23 15.86
C ALA A 93 -14.83 -2.69 15.54
N LEU A 94 -14.36 -1.66 16.24
CA LEU A 94 -13.15 -0.92 15.85
C LEU A 94 -11.87 -1.77 15.89
N ALA A 95 -11.75 -2.68 16.87
CA ALA A 95 -10.61 -3.60 16.93
C ALA A 95 -10.65 -4.61 15.77
N GLU A 96 -11.82 -5.21 15.53
CA GLU A 96 -12.01 -6.15 14.43
C GLU A 96 -11.90 -5.50 13.04
N ASP A 97 -12.25 -4.23 12.91
CA ASP A 97 -12.05 -3.44 11.69
C ASP A 97 -10.55 -3.26 11.41
N ASN A 98 -9.74 -3.03 12.44
CA ASN A 98 -8.28 -2.92 12.30
C ASN A 98 -7.62 -4.26 11.96
N GLU A 99 -8.07 -5.35 12.59
CA GLU A 99 -7.65 -6.71 12.24
C GLU A 99 -8.03 -7.08 10.81
N LEU A 100 -9.25 -6.73 10.38
CA LEU A 100 -9.72 -6.94 9.02
C LEU A 100 -8.86 -6.17 8.01
N PHE A 101 -8.61 -4.89 8.27
CA PHE A 101 -7.76 -4.07 7.39
C PHE A 101 -6.34 -4.63 7.28
N THR A 102 -5.76 -5.10 8.38
CA THR A 102 -4.43 -5.73 8.39
C THR A 102 -4.41 -6.98 7.51
N ALA A 103 -5.41 -7.85 7.66
CA ALA A 103 -5.53 -9.07 6.84
C ALA A 103 -5.78 -8.75 5.35
N GLU A 104 -6.54 -7.71 5.04
CA GLU A 104 -6.75 -7.24 3.66
C GLU A 104 -5.44 -6.70 3.06
N ALA A 105 -4.66 -5.91 3.81
CA ALA A 105 -3.35 -5.42 3.38
C ALA A 105 -2.37 -6.57 3.09
N GLU A 106 -2.32 -7.58 3.96
CA GLU A 106 -1.52 -8.79 3.75
C GLU A 106 -1.95 -9.57 2.51
N TRP A 107 -3.26 -9.71 2.28
CA TRP A 107 -3.76 -10.37 1.08
C TRP A 107 -3.36 -9.61 -0.19
N ILE A 108 -3.50 -8.28 -0.16
CA ILE A 108 -3.18 -7.39 -1.27
C ILE A 108 -1.69 -7.48 -1.63
N ASP A 109 -0.80 -7.62 -0.65
CA ASP A 109 0.64 -7.73 -0.89
C ASP A 109 1.12 -9.11 -1.35
N LYS A 110 0.23 -10.11 -1.40
CA LYS A 110 0.48 -11.33 -2.20
C LYS A 110 0.54 -11.02 -3.69
N ILE A 111 -0.12 -9.93 -4.13
CA ILE A 111 -0.03 -9.40 -5.49
C ILE A 111 1.14 -8.42 -5.50
N LYS A 112 2.33 -8.96 -5.78
CA LYS A 112 3.58 -8.20 -5.71
C LYS A 112 3.58 -7.02 -6.68
N PRO A 113 4.08 -5.84 -6.25
CA PRO A 113 4.39 -4.72 -7.14
C PRO A 113 5.27 -5.16 -8.31
N LEU A 114 5.00 -4.62 -9.51
CA LEU A 114 5.74 -4.98 -10.73
C LEU A 114 7.18 -4.44 -10.70
N GLU A 115 7.41 -3.38 -9.92
CA GLU A 115 8.72 -2.81 -9.66
C GLU A 115 9.72 -3.84 -9.12
N PHE A 116 9.27 -4.87 -8.38
CA PHE A 116 10.17 -5.93 -7.94
C PHE A 116 10.67 -6.82 -9.07
N GLU A 117 9.88 -7.02 -10.14
CA GLU A 117 10.36 -7.72 -11.33
C GLU A 117 11.30 -6.83 -12.16
N GLU A 118 11.00 -5.52 -12.26
CA GLU A 118 11.90 -4.53 -12.86
C GLU A 118 13.27 -4.52 -12.14
N ALA A 119 13.26 -4.58 -10.80
CA ALA A 119 14.46 -4.65 -9.97
C ALA A 119 15.27 -5.93 -10.23
N LYS A 120 14.61 -7.10 -10.31
CA LYS A 120 15.28 -8.38 -10.63
C LYS A 120 15.96 -8.33 -11.99
N LEU A 121 15.30 -7.78 -13.01
CA LEU A 121 15.87 -7.62 -14.35
C LEU A 121 17.09 -6.68 -14.32
N ALA A 122 16.98 -5.53 -13.66
CA ALA A 122 18.09 -4.60 -13.50
C ALA A 122 19.30 -5.25 -12.82
N LYS A 123 19.07 -6.07 -11.78
CA LYS A 123 20.14 -6.83 -11.10
C LYS A 123 20.82 -7.83 -12.04
N GLN A 124 20.06 -8.56 -12.85
CA GLN A 124 20.59 -9.50 -13.84
C GLN A 124 21.42 -8.80 -14.93
N GLU A 125 21.05 -7.57 -15.27
CA GLU A 125 21.76 -6.73 -16.25
C GLU A 125 22.93 -5.93 -15.64
N ASN A 126 23.24 -6.14 -14.35
CA ASN A 126 24.24 -5.38 -13.59
C ASN A 126 23.97 -3.86 -13.53
N ARG A 127 22.72 -3.43 -13.70
CA ARG A 127 22.27 -2.04 -13.48
C ARG A 127 21.92 -1.85 -12.02
N PHE A 128 22.95 -1.70 -11.18
CA PHE A 128 22.80 -1.74 -9.73
C PHE A 128 21.96 -0.58 -9.17
N GLU A 129 22.16 0.64 -9.67
CA GLU A 129 21.36 1.80 -9.26
C GLU A 129 19.86 1.60 -9.55
N ASP A 130 19.53 1.12 -10.76
CA ASP A 130 18.16 0.80 -11.15
C ASP A 130 17.57 -0.34 -10.31
N TYR A 131 18.38 -1.34 -9.93
CA TYR A 131 17.96 -2.39 -9.00
C TYR A 131 17.53 -1.79 -7.66
N ILE A 132 18.35 -0.93 -7.05
CA ILE A 132 18.02 -0.28 -5.78
C ILE A 132 16.77 0.59 -5.93
N LEU A 133 16.72 1.43 -6.96
CA LEU A 133 15.58 2.33 -7.20
C LEU A 133 14.27 1.54 -7.32
N HIS A 134 14.20 0.54 -8.20
CA HIS A 134 13.00 -0.25 -8.41
C HIS A 134 12.63 -1.09 -7.19
N SER A 135 13.61 -1.60 -6.43
CA SER A 135 13.33 -2.26 -5.14
C SER A 135 12.66 -1.31 -4.15
N LEU A 136 13.15 -0.08 -4.00
CA LEU A 136 12.58 0.92 -3.09
C LEU A 136 11.21 1.43 -3.58
N GLU A 137 11.03 1.61 -4.89
CA GLU A 137 9.72 1.87 -5.49
C GLU A 137 8.73 0.75 -5.15
N GLY A 138 9.15 -0.51 -5.28
CA GLY A 138 8.34 -1.67 -4.91
C GLY A 138 7.95 -1.66 -3.43
N VAL A 139 8.89 -1.36 -2.53
CA VAL A 139 8.62 -1.22 -1.09
C VAL A 139 7.55 -0.14 -0.83
N ALA A 140 7.61 0.99 -1.52
CA ALA A 140 6.64 2.07 -1.39
C ALA A 140 5.21 1.69 -1.84
N ARG A 141 5.05 0.59 -2.59
CA ARG A 141 3.76 0.07 -3.11
C ARG A 141 3.19 -1.08 -2.27
N LEU A 142 3.81 -1.41 -1.14
CA LEU A 142 3.33 -2.37 -0.16
C LEU A 142 2.48 -1.68 0.92
N TYR A 143 1.65 -2.48 1.59
CA TYR A 143 0.67 -2.03 2.59
C TYR A 143 0.83 -2.72 3.94
N SER A 144 1.31 -3.96 3.97
CA SER A 144 1.54 -4.73 5.19
C SER A 144 2.90 -4.35 5.80
N ASP A 145 2.89 -4.05 7.10
CA ASP A 145 4.09 -3.79 7.90
C ASP A 145 5.14 -4.90 7.72
N GLN A 146 4.69 -6.16 7.78
CA GLN A 146 5.57 -7.31 7.65
C GLN A 146 6.17 -7.41 6.25
N ALA A 147 5.40 -7.13 5.20
CA ALA A 147 5.89 -7.16 3.83
C ALA A 147 6.96 -6.08 3.61
N ILE A 148 6.71 -4.85 4.07
CA ILE A 148 7.65 -3.73 3.98
C ILE A 148 8.97 -4.07 4.68
N LEU A 149 8.90 -4.53 5.94
CA LEU A 149 10.09 -4.87 6.72
C LEU A 149 10.88 -6.03 6.10
N ASN A 150 10.20 -7.05 5.56
CA ASN A 150 10.87 -8.18 4.91
C ASN A 150 11.62 -7.77 3.64
N GLU A 151 11.01 -6.92 2.80
CA GLU A 151 11.66 -6.47 1.57
C GLU A 151 12.82 -5.49 1.86
N LEU A 152 12.70 -4.65 2.89
CA LEU A 152 13.82 -3.81 3.33
C LEU A 152 14.97 -4.64 3.88
N GLU A 153 14.68 -5.66 4.70
CA GLU A 153 15.70 -6.55 5.25
C GLU A 153 16.42 -7.33 4.14
N SER A 154 15.70 -7.79 3.11
CA SER A 154 16.29 -8.50 1.97
C SER A 154 17.26 -7.63 1.17
N LEU A 155 17.05 -6.31 1.17
CA LEU A 155 17.87 -5.33 0.46
C LEU A 155 19.13 -4.92 1.23
N VAL A 156 19.25 -5.20 2.54
CA VAL A 156 20.34 -4.70 3.40
C VAL A 156 21.73 -5.07 2.91
N GLN A 157 21.91 -6.26 2.32
CA GLN A 157 23.21 -6.72 1.82
C GLN A 157 23.70 -5.88 0.64
N ASP A 158 22.77 -5.46 -0.23
CA ASP A 158 23.06 -4.70 -1.43
C ASP A 158 22.98 -3.17 -1.16
N TYR A 159 22.15 -2.74 -0.22
CA TYR A 159 21.94 -1.32 0.13
C TYR A 159 21.85 -1.15 1.64
N PRO A 160 22.97 -0.82 2.32
CA PRO A 160 23.00 -0.71 3.78
C PRO A 160 22.01 0.31 4.38
N LYS A 161 21.64 1.36 3.63
CA LYS A 161 20.60 2.32 4.04
C LYS A 161 19.24 1.65 4.28
N ALA A 162 18.96 0.50 3.64
CA ALA A 162 17.74 -0.27 3.88
C ALA A 162 17.56 -0.64 5.37
N LYS A 163 18.65 -0.83 6.11
CA LYS A 163 18.60 -1.05 7.57
C LYS A 163 18.08 0.17 8.33
N GLN A 164 18.50 1.36 7.93
CA GLN A 164 18.01 2.62 8.52
C GLN A 164 16.55 2.86 8.16
N LEU A 165 16.16 2.58 6.91
CA LEU A 165 14.78 2.66 6.44
C LEU A 165 13.87 1.69 7.20
N ALA A 166 14.32 0.45 7.45
CA ALA A 166 13.60 -0.52 8.25
C ALA A 166 13.43 -0.06 9.70
N GLN A 167 14.47 0.55 10.30
CA GLN A 167 14.36 1.11 11.64
C GLN A 167 13.38 2.28 11.68
N GLY A 168 13.48 3.23 10.74
CA GLY A 168 12.55 4.36 10.65
C GLY A 168 11.10 3.90 10.46
N TYR A 169 10.88 2.79 9.75
CA TYR A 169 9.55 2.20 9.62
C TYR A 169 9.04 1.60 10.94
N ARG A 170 9.90 0.92 11.72
CA ARG A 170 9.54 0.45 13.07
C ARG A 170 9.19 1.62 13.99
N ASP A 171 9.93 2.71 13.92
CA ASP A 171 9.64 3.92 14.70
C ASP A 171 8.25 4.51 14.31
N LEU A 172 7.83 4.41 13.04
CA LEU A 172 6.48 4.77 12.61
C LEU A 172 5.40 3.83 13.18
N MET A 173 5.68 2.52 13.22
CA MET A 173 4.77 1.54 13.83
C MET A 173 4.59 1.84 15.32
N ASP A 174 5.68 2.08 16.04
CA ASP A 174 5.64 2.45 17.46
C ASP A 174 4.88 3.77 17.67
N LEU A 175 5.13 4.76 16.82
CA LEU A 175 4.40 6.03 16.87
C LEU A 175 2.89 5.82 16.65
N ARG A 176 2.50 4.99 15.67
CA ARG A 176 1.10 4.65 15.41
C ARG A 176 0.46 4.00 16.63
N ASP A 177 1.12 3.00 17.21
CA ASP A 177 0.57 2.16 18.28
C ASP A 177 0.47 2.91 19.62
N GLN A 178 1.31 3.93 19.82
CA GLN A 178 1.31 4.79 21.00
C GLN A 178 0.46 6.06 20.85
N SER A 179 0.06 6.40 19.62
CA SER A 179 -0.69 7.63 19.33
C SER A 179 -2.16 7.52 19.69
N GLY A 180 -2.72 8.62 20.21
CA GLY A 180 -4.16 8.78 20.33
C GLY A 180 -4.83 9.03 18.98
N ALA A 181 -6.15 8.93 18.93
CA ALA A 181 -6.93 9.25 17.72
C ALA A 181 -7.21 10.76 17.55
N ASP A 182 -6.52 11.63 18.28
CA ASP A 182 -6.69 13.08 18.20
C ASP A 182 -5.99 13.67 16.95
N GLU A 183 -6.46 14.84 16.52
CA GLU A 183 -5.98 15.49 15.30
C GLU A 183 -4.48 15.80 15.32
N GLU A 184 -3.92 16.09 16.49
CA GLU A 184 -2.50 16.40 16.63
C GLU A 184 -1.64 15.15 16.44
N SER A 185 -2.01 14.05 17.09
CA SER A 185 -1.37 12.73 16.91
C SER A 185 -1.44 12.27 15.46
N LEU A 186 -2.57 12.44 14.79
CA LEU A 186 -2.74 12.09 13.37
C LEU A 186 -1.88 12.94 12.45
N LYS A 187 -1.75 14.24 12.73
CA LYS A 187 -0.87 15.14 11.98
C LYS A 187 0.59 14.73 12.14
N LYS A 188 1.01 14.39 13.37
CA LYS A 188 2.37 13.90 13.66
C LYS A 188 2.67 12.62 12.89
N LEU A 189 1.77 11.63 12.93
CA LEU A 189 1.94 10.38 12.20
C LEU A 189 2.05 10.62 10.68
N ARG A 190 1.23 11.51 10.13
CA ARG A 190 1.30 11.89 8.70
C ARG A 190 2.65 12.48 8.34
N THR A 191 3.11 13.48 9.08
CA THR A 191 4.39 14.14 8.81
C THR A 191 5.55 13.16 8.92
N ALA A 192 5.54 12.28 9.92
CA ALA A 192 6.56 11.25 10.08
C ALA A 192 6.55 10.27 8.90
N LYS A 193 5.37 9.81 8.46
CA LYS A 193 5.25 8.92 7.30
C LYS A 193 5.74 9.58 6.02
N GLU A 194 5.35 10.82 5.75
CA GLU A 194 5.78 11.58 4.56
C GLU A 194 7.31 11.78 4.54
N ALA A 195 7.92 12.04 5.70
CA ALA A 195 9.37 12.15 5.82
C ALA A 195 10.07 10.81 5.51
N TRP A 196 9.56 9.70 6.05
CA TRP A 196 10.09 8.37 5.78
C TRP A 196 9.95 7.98 4.30
N GLU A 197 8.81 8.22 3.68
CA GLU A 197 8.61 7.94 2.25
C GLU A 197 9.52 8.79 1.36
N LYS A 198 9.81 10.02 1.75
CA LYS A 198 10.77 10.88 1.04
C LYS A 198 12.18 10.33 1.14
N ASP A 199 12.59 9.88 2.33
CA ASP A 199 13.91 9.27 2.53
C ASP A 199 14.04 7.92 1.82
N LEU A 200 12.95 7.13 1.79
CA LEU A 200 12.86 5.87 1.05
C LEU A 200 13.14 6.06 -0.45
N LEU A 201 12.58 7.10 -1.06
CA LEU A 201 12.74 7.40 -2.48
C LEU A 201 13.98 8.26 -2.80
N GLN A 202 14.74 8.65 -1.78
CA GLN A 202 16.03 9.28 -1.97
C GLN A 202 17.12 8.20 -2.03
N VAL A 203 17.55 7.89 -3.25
CA VAL A 203 18.65 6.94 -3.49
C VAL A 203 19.98 7.66 -3.31
N ASP A 204 20.74 7.26 -2.29
CA ASP A 204 22.10 7.75 -2.08
C ASP A 204 23.05 6.72 -2.71
N VAL A 205 23.32 6.86 -4.01
CA VAL A 205 24.35 6.06 -4.67
C VAL A 205 25.67 6.78 -4.50
N GLU A 206 26.57 6.23 -3.68
CA GLU A 206 27.97 6.71 -3.65
C GLU A 206 28.56 6.54 -5.06
N SER A 207 28.98 7.67 -5.65
CA SER A 207 29.60 7.76 -6.97
C SER A 207 31.05 7.32 -6.96
#